data_AF-A0A813HNE3-F1
#
_entry.id   AF-A0A813HNE3-F1
#
_cell.length_a   1.000
_cell.length_b   1.000
_cell.length_c   1.000
_cell.angle_alpha   90.00
_cell.angle_beta   90.00
_cell.angle_gamma   90.00
#
_symmetry.space_group_name_H-M   'P 1'
#
loop_
_entity.id
_entity.type
_entity.pdbx_description
1 polymer ?
#
loop_
_entity_poly.entity_id
_entity_poly.type
_entity_poly.pdbx_seq_one_letter_code
_entity_poly.pdbx_strand_id
1 'polypeptide(L)'
;EQLSSAGKEHRFAKVFTKLRAMELVEFAKILVLDIDLLVMSNIDELFELQAPAAMRRGMNDSWKPLKTGDWIEGQHFFMGKDASRWSWGQGTGINAGVMLWQPDLRVLAEMLSELTEPNHPEHCVGNGPEQDYLNRFIVVAAVVVVVVV
;
A
#
# COMPACT_ATOMS: atom_id res chain seq x y z
N GLU A 1 2.67 -5.64 -28.82
CA GLU A 1 4.09 -6.03 -28.88
C GLU A 1 4.96 -4.79 -28.83
N GLN A 2 5.55 -4.49 -27.67
CA GLN A 2 6.70 -3.60 -27.51
C GLN A 2 7.33 -3.86 -26.14
N LEU A 3 7.67 -5.13 -25.88
CA LEU A 3 8.40 -5.56 -24.68
C LEU A 3 9.26 -6.76 -25.08
N SER A 4 10.30 -6.53 -25.90
CA SER A 4 11.27 -7.59 -26.23
C SER A 4 12.66 -7.02 -26.58
N SER A 5 13.19 -6.13 -25.75
CA SER A 5 14.64 -5.90 -25.74
C SER A 5 15.15 -6.12 -24.33
N ALA A 6 15.69 -7.32 -24.10
CA ALA A 6 16.33 -7.73 -22.87
C ALA A 6 17.50 -6.80 -22.54
N GLY A 7 17.24 -5.78 -21.73
CA GLY A 7 18.22 -4.85 -21.18
C GLY A 7 17.71 -4.36 -19.84
N LYS A 8 18.34 -4.81 -18.74
CA LYS A 8 17.95 -4.46 -17.34
C LYS A 8 16.43 -4.32 -17.17
N GLU A 9 15.68 -5.32 -17.62
CA GLU A 9 14.21 -5.25 -17.57
C GLU A 9 13.77 -4.98 -16.14
N HIS A 10 13.08 -3.86 -15.98
CA HIS A 10 12.42 -3.35 -14.79
C HIS A 10 12.26 -4.42 -13.71
N ARG A 11 13.12 -4.41 -12.68
CA ARG A 11 12.98 -5.31 -11.50
C ARG A 11 11.59 -5.20 -10.83
N PHE A 12 10.77 -4.26 -11.28
CA PHE A 12 9.46 -3.88 -10.77
C PHE A 12 8.29 -4.05 -11.75
N ALA A 13 8.52 -4.48 -13.00
CA ALA A 13 7.44 -4.58 -14.00
C ALA A 13 6.28 -5.49 -13.56
N LYS A 14 6.54 -6.44 -12.66
CA LYS A 14 5.52 -7.36 -12.12
C LYS A 14 5.00 -7.00 -10.73
N VAL A 15 5.62 -6.03 -10.05
CA VAL A 15 5.34 -5.74 -8.63
C VAL A 15 4.06 -4.90 -8.47
N PHE A 16 3.67 -4.14 -9.49
CA PHE A 16 2.46 -3.30 -9.47
C PHE A 16 1.18 -3.99 -9.98
N THR A 17 1.18 -5.32 -10.13
CA THR A 17 0.00 -6.06 -10.62
C THR A 17 -1.23 -5.86 -9.73
N LYS A 18 -1.05 -5.59 -8.43
CA LYS A 18 -2.15 -5.31 -7.49
C LYS A 18 -2.97 -4.08 -7.88
N LEU A 19 -2.38 -3.10 -8.57
CA LEU A 19 -3.10 -1.92 -9.03
C LEU A 19 -4.22 -2.26 -10.03
N ARG A 20 -4.12 -3.41 -10.72
CA ARG A 20 -5.17 -3.89 -11.61
C ARG A 20 -6.48 -4.19 -10.88
N ALA A 21 -6.46 -4.39 -9.56
CA ALA A 21 -7.68 -4.46 -8.75
C ALA A 21 -8.54 -3.20 -8.87
N MET A 22 -7.95 -2.03 -9.17
CA MET A 22 -8.69 -0.78 -9.37
C MET A 22 -9.54 -0.77 -10.65
N GLU A 23 -9.38 -1.75 -11.56
CA GLU A 23 -10.19 -1.88 -12.77
C GLU A 23 -11.52 -2.59 -12.56
N LEU A 24 -11.65 -3.31 -11.45
CA LEU A 24 -12.80 -4.14 -11.12
C LEU A 24 -13.93 -3.27 -10.53
N VAL A 25 -14.31 -2.22 -11.27
CA VAL A 25 -15.28 -1.19 -10.89
C VAL A 25 -16.73 -1.66 -10.81
N GLU A 26 -16.99 -2.92 -11.18
CA GLU A 26 -18.25 -3.58 -10.90
C GLU A 26 -18.46 -3.89 -9.40
N PHE A 27 -17.38 -3.87 -8.59
CA PHE A 27 -17.44 -4.07 -7.15
C PHE A 27 -17.30 -2.75 -6.38
N ALA A 28 -18.09 -2.60 -5.31
CA ALA A 28 -18.01 -1.43 -4.42
C ALA A 28 -16.69 -1.38 -3.63
N LYS A 29 -16.18 -2.54 -3.21
CA LYS A 29 -14.90 -2.68 -2.49
C LYS A 29 -14.21 -3.98 -2.90
N ILE A 30 -12.88 -3.99 -2.84
CA ILE A 30 -12.04 -5.15 -3.16
C ILE A 30 -10.98 -5.32 -2.10
N LEU A 31 -10.92 -6.51 -1.50
CA LEU A 31 -9.85 -6.90 -0.60
C LEU A 31 -8.78 -7.65 -1.39
N VAL A 32 -7.57 -7.07 -1.45
CA VAL A 32 -6.38 -7.66 -2.07
C VAL A 32 -5.55 -8.32 -0.99
N LEU A 33 -5.24 -9.59 -1.20
CA LEU A 33 -4.45 -10.43 -0.30
C LEU A 33 -3.23 -10.98 -1.05
N ASP A 34 -2.05 -10.94 -0.41
CA ASP A 34 -0.88 -11.66 -0.91
C ASP A 34 -1.11 -13.19 -0.83
N ILE A 35 -0.50 -13.91 -1.78
CA ILE A 35 -0.69 -15.36 -1.95
C ILE A 35 -0.06 -16.22 -0.84
N ASP A 36 0.78 -15.63 -0.01
CA ASP A 36 1.47 -16.28 1.10
C ASP A 36 0.76 -16.08 2.46
N LEU A 37 -0.44 -15.50 2.44
CA LEU A 37 -1.29 -15.36 3.61
C LEU A 37 -2.10 -16.63 3.88
N LEU A 38 -2.23 -16.96 5.17
CA LEU A 38 -3.13 -17.99 5.66
C LEU A 38 -4.26 -17.33 6.46
N VAL A 39 -5.48 -17.38 5.94
CA VAL A 39 -6.67 -16.85 6.61
C VAL A 39 -7.16 -17.86 7.64
N MET A 40 -7.07 -17.51 8.93
CA MET A 40 -7.39 -18.41 10.05
C MET A 40 -8.79 -18.22 10.62
N SER A 41 -9.51 -17.15 10.24
CA SER A 41 -10.86 -16.82 10.71
C SER A 41 -11.65 -16.06 9.63
N ASN A 42 -12.94 -15.80 9.87
CA ASN A 42 -13.75 -14.96 8.98
C ASN A 42 -13.13 -13.54 8.92
N ILE A 43 -13.16 -12.91 7.75
CA ILE A 43 -12.57 -11.58 7.48
C ILE A 43 -13.57 -10.60 6.86
N ASP A 44 -14.87 -10.91 6.91
CA ASP A 44 -15.95 -10.12 6.32
C ASP A 44 -15.99 -8.73 6.96
N GLU A 45 -15.63 -8.61 8.24
CA GLU A 45 -15.55 -7.32 8.94
C GLU A 45 -14.54 -6.35 8.29
N LEU A 46 -13.58 -6.85 7.50
CA LEU A 46 -12.66 -5.98 6.76
C LEU A 46 -13.39 -5.17 5.70
N PHE A 47 -14.50 -5.66 5.15
CA PHE A 47 -15.32 -4.91 4.20
C PHE A 47 -16.13 -3.78 4.86
N GLU A 48 -16.28 -3.78 6.19
CA GLU A 48 -16.93 -2.69 6.92
C GLU A 48 -16.03 -1.46 7.07
N LEU A 49 -14.71 -1.61 6.84
CA LEU A 49 -13.76 -0.50 6.92
C LEU A 49 -13.97 0.52 5.80
N GLN A 50 -13.63 1.79 6.06
CA GLN A 50 -13.56 2.81 5.03
C GLN A 50 -12.36 2.54 4.12
N ALA A 51 -12.60 2.47 2.80
CA ALA A 51 -11.53 2.34 1.82
C ALA A 51 -10.97 3.73 1.42
N PRO A 52 -9.67 3.83 1.08
CA PRO A 52 -8.68 2.76 1.16
C PRO A 52 -8.29 2.42 2.60
N ALA A 53 -7.99 1.16 2.86
CA ALA A 53 -7.46 0.69 4.14
C ALA A 53 -6.35 -0.35 3.91
N ALA A 54 -5.40 -0.46 4.83
CA ALA A 54 -4.28 -1.40 4.70
C ALA A 54 -3.70 -1.77 6.07
N MET A 55 -3.14 -2.98 6.15
CA MET A 55 -2.47 -3.45 7.35
C MET A 55 -1.26 -2.55 7.71
N ARG A 56 -1.08 -2.23 8.99
CA ARG A 56 0.14 -1.56 9.46
C ARG A 56 1.34 -2.52 9.37
N ARG A 57 2.48 -2.03 8.89
CA ARG A 57 3.75 -2.76 8.89
C ARG A 57 4.32 -2.88 10.30
N GLY A 58 4.81 -4.09 10.62
CA GLY A 58 5.47 -4.40 11.89
C GLY A 58 4.57 -5.15 12.88
N MET A 59 5.15 -5.55 14.00
CA MET A 59 4.44 -6.28 15.04
C MET A 59 3.47 -5.38 15.81
N ASN A 60 2.41 -5.99 16.34
CA ASN A 60 1.39 -5.36 17.18
C ASN A 60 1.61 -5.68 18.66
N ASP A 61 2.86 -5.63 19.10
CA ASP A 61 3.35 -6.05 20.43
C ASP A 61 3.53 -4.86 21.40
N SER A 62 2.97 -3.70 21.08
CA SER A 62 2.99 -2.53 21.94
C SER A 62 2.16 -2.72 23.20
N TRP A 63 2.50 -1.99 24.28
CA TRP A 63 1.73 -1.95 25.53
C TRP A 63 0.23 -1.72 25.31
N LYS A 64 -0.10 -0.90 24.31
CA LYS A 64 -1.46 -0.73 23.78
C LYS A 64 -1.46 -1.23 22.33
N PRO A 65 -1.83 -2.48 22.07
CA PRO A 65 -1.89 -3.00 20.71
C PRO A 65 -3.03 -2.31 19.95
N LEU A 66 -2.81 -2.07 18.67
CA LEU A 66 -3.83 -1.54 17.77
C LEU A 66 -4.88 -2.63 17.48
N LYS A 67 -6.11 -2.20 17.24
CA LYS A 67 -7.22 -3.06 16.85
C LYS A 67 -7.58 -2.80 15.41
N THR A 68 -8.18 -3.79 14.75
CA THR A 68 -8.81 -3.57 13.45
C THR A 68 -9.82 -2.43 13.56
N GLY A 69 -9.78 -1.47 12.63
CA GLY A 69 -10.60 -0.25 12.70
C GLY A 69 -9.89 0.97 13.32
N ASP A 70 -8.78 0.78 14.04
CA ASP A 70 -8.04 1.91 14.61
C ASP A 70 -7.44 2.79 13.50
N TRP A 71 -7.65 4.10 13.64
CA TRP A 71 -7.09 5.09 12.73
C TRP A 71 -5.62 5.35 13.05
N ILE A 72 -4.77 5.33 12.02
CA ILE A 72 -3.37 5.72 12.15
C ILE A 72 -3.12 6.98 11.32
N GLU A 73 -2.58 8.01 11.97
CA GLU A 73 -2.07 9.19 11.29
C GLU A 73 -0.81 8.83 10.50
N GLY A 74 -0.89 8.81 9.18
CA GLY A 74 0.21 8.38 8.32
C GLY A 74 1.43 9.31 8.34
N GLN A 75 1.32 10.51 8.92
CA GLN A 75 2.50 11.35 9.23
C GLN A 75 3.52 10.62 10.12
N HIS A 76 3.06 9.67 10.95
CA HIS A 76 3.93 8.85 11.80
C HIS A 76 4.69 7.76 11.03
N PHE A 77 4.40 7.56 9.74
CA PHE A 77 5.17 6.63 8.91
C PHE A 77 6.49 7.23 8.44
N PHE A 78 6.58 8.55 8.45
CA PHE A 78 7.77 9.29 8.08
C PHE A 78 8.52 9.74 9.33
N MET A 79 9.85 9.77 9.24
CA MET A 79 10.73 10.07 10.36
C MET A 79 10.76 11.56 10.71
N GLY A 80 10.17 12.42 9.87
CA GLY A 80 9.84 13.81 10.18
C GLY A 80 10.97 14.61 10.81
N LYS A 81 10.93 14.78 12.14
CA LYS A 81 11.81 15.62 12.96
C LYS A 81 13.12 14.96 13.44
N ASP A 82 13.38 13.69 13.11
CA ASP A 82 14.65 13.05 13.49
C ASP A 82 15.82 13.69 12.76
N ALA A 83 16.55 14.60 13.42
CA ALA A 83 17.70 15.31 12.86
C ALA A 83 18.89 14.39 12.54
N SER A 84 18.88 13.13 13.01
CA SER A 84 19.91 12.14 12.67
C SER A 84 19.65 11.42 11.34
N ARG A 85 18.46 11.62 10.73
CA ARG A 85 18.06 11.01 9.46
C ARG A 85 17.35 12.04 8.57
N TRP A 86 17.13 11.69 7.30
CA TRP A 86 16.38 12.57 6.39
C TRP A 86 14.94 12.71 6.87
N SER A 87 14.41 13.94 6.89
CA SER A 87 13.05 14.24 7.37
C SER A 87 11.93 13.60 6.54
N TRP A 88 12.24 13.22 5.31
CA TRP A 88 11.40 12.46 4.38
C TRP A 88 11.70 10.95 4.36
N GLY A 89 12.57 10.47 5.25
CA GLY A 89 12.84 9.05 5.40
C GLY A 89 11.60 8.31 5.92
N GLN A 90 11.22 7.21 5.28
CA GLN A 90 10.11 6.38 5.74
C GLN A 90 10.60 5.41 6.83
N GLY A 91 10.11 5.58 8.05
CA GLY A 91 10.51 4.76 9.21
C GLY A 91 9.65 3.51 9.38
N THR A 92 8.35 3.60 9.09
CA THR A 92 7.41 2.48 9.06
C THR A 92 6.42 2.66 7.90
N GLY A 93 5.30 1.96 7.86
CA GLY A 93 4.32 2.13 6.81
C GLY A 93 3.21 1.11 6.88
N ILE A 94 2.61 0.85 5.72
CA ILE A 94 1.69 -0.26 5.52
C ILE A 94 2.42 -1.56 5.10
N ASN A 95 1.76 -2.68 5.34
CA ASN A 95 1.99 -3.95 4.68
C ASN A 95 1.01 -4.05 3.50
N ALA A 96 1.53 -4.03 2.28
CA ALA A 96 0.72 -4.08 1.05
C ALA A 96 0.21 -5.49 0.69
N GLY A 97 0.39 -6.46 1.58
CA GLY A 97 -0.15 -7.81 1.46
C GLY A 97 -1.61 -7.93 1.90
N VAL A 98 -2.15 -6.94 2.62
CA VAL A 98 -3.58 -6.86 2.92
C VAL A 98 -4.06 -5.44 2.70
N MET A 99 -4.89 -5.23 1.68
CA MET A 99 -5.39 -3.91 1.30
C MET A 99 -6.85 -3.96 0.89
N LEU A 100 -7.64 -3.01 1.36
CA LEU A 100 -9.02 -2.78 0.94
C LEU A 100 -9.07 -1.56 0.03
N TRP A 101 -9.56 -1.76 -1.17
CA TRP A 101 -9.72 -0.72 -2.19
C TRP A 101 -11.19 -0.40 -2.42
N GLN A 102 -11.45 0.86 -2.77
CA GLN A 102 -12.61 1.25 -3.55
C GLN A 102 -12.12 1.44 -4.98
N PRO A 103 -12.45 0.54 -5.93
CA PRO A 103 -11.97 0.63 -7.29
C PRO A 103 -12.40 1.93 -7.97
N ASP A 104 -11.47 2.57 -8.67
CA ASP A 104 -11.71 3.79 -9.44
C ASP A 104 -10.69 3.89 -10.59
N LEU A 105 -11.17 3.92 -11.82
CA LEU A 105 -10.34 4.03 -13.03
C LEU A 105 -9.56 5.35 -13.10
N ARG A 106 -10.06 6.42 -12.48
CA ARG A 106 -9.38 7.72 -12.44
C ARG A 106 -8.17 7.65 -11.51
N VAL A 107 -8.36 7.06 -10.33
CA VAL A 107 -7.29 6.83 -9.36
C VAL A 107 -6.24 5.88 -9.97
N LEU A 108 -6.66 4.83 -10.68
CA LEU A 108 -5.72 3.97 -11.39
C LEU A 108 -4.92 4.73 -12.45
N ALA A 109 -5.58 5.57 -13.26
CA ALA A 109 -4.91 6.35 -14.29
C ALA A 109 -3.89 7.34 -13.68
N GLU A 110 -4.22 7.96 -12.55
CA GLU A 110 -3.29 8.78 -11.77
C GLU A 110 -2.09 7.93 -11.32
N MET A 111 -2.33 6.79 -10.68
CA MET A 111 -1.24 5.92 -10.21
C MET A 111 -0.31 5.48 -11.35
N LEU A 112 -0.87 5.09 -12.49
CA LEU A 112 -0.09 4.68 -13.66
C LEU A 112 0.69 5.87 -14.25
N SER A 113 0.13 7.08 -14.22
CA SER A 113 0.85 8.27 -14.67
C SER A 113 2.06 8.59 -13.79
N GLU A 114 1.92 8.49 -12.46
CA GLU A 114 3.01 8.69 -11.51
C GLU A 114 4.12 7.65 -11.67
N LEU A 115 3.74 6.39 -11.92
CA LEU A 115 4.69 5.27 -12.07
C LEU A 115 5.38 5.22 -13.44
N THR A 116 4.81 5.87 -14.46
CA THR A 116 5.37 5.91 -15.81
C THR A 116 6.20 7.16 -16.08
N GLU A 117 6.01 8.24 -15.32
CA GLU A 117 6.81 9.47 -15.40
C GLU A 117 8.18 9.28 -14.70
N PRO A 118 9.29 9.13 -15.43
CA PRO A 118 10.58 8.74 -14.83
C PRO A 118 11.12 9.71 -13.78
N ASN A 119 10.68 10.97 -13.81
CA ASN A 119 11.12 12.01 -12.87
C ASN A 119 10.13 12.25 -11.73
N HIS A 120 9.08 11.43 -11.61
CA HIS A 120 8.09 11.59 -10.54
C HIS A 120 8.77 11.40 -9.17
N PRO A 121 8.49 12.26 -8.17
CA PRO A 121 9.11 12.14 -6.85
C PRO A 121 8.86 10.79 -6.18
N GLU A 122 7.81 10.07 -6.59
CA GLU A 122 7.49 8.73 -6.08
C GLU A 122 8.43 7.62 -6.58
N HIS A 123 9.32 7.89 -7.56
CA HIS A 123 10.40 6.98 -7.96
C HIS A 123 11.55 6.87 -6.92
N CYS A 124 11.29 7.22 -5.66
CA CYS A 124 12.23 7.05 -4.56
C CYS A 124 12.72 5.59 -4.47
N VAL A 125 14.04 5.41 -4.41
CA VAL A 125 14.63 4.07 -4.29
C VAL A 125 14.32 3.50 -2.91
N GLY A 126 13.56 2.41 -2.90
CA GLY A 126 13.20 1.65 -1.70
C GLY A 126 13.45 0.14 -1.83
N ASN A 127 13.26 -0.57 -0.72
CA ASN A 127 13.39 -2.04 -0.66
C ASN A 127 12.11 -2.75 -1.12
N GLY A 128 10.95 -2.10 -0.98
CA GLY A 128 9.64 -2.60 -1.39
C GLY A 128 8.93 -1.53 -2.22
N PRO A 129 9.16 -1.45 -3.52
CA PRO A 129 8.83 -0.28 -4.34
C PRO A 129 7.33 -0.05 -4.46
N GLU A 130 6.57 -1.13 -4.64
CA GLU A 130 5.12 -1.05 -4.68
C GLU A 130 4.55 -0.71 -3.30
N GLN A 131 5.02 -1.36 -2.24
CA GLN A 131 4.59 -1.01 -0.88
C GLN A 131 4.96 0.42 -0.51
N ASP A 132 6.15 0.90 -0.87
CA ASP A 132 6.64 2.24 -0.55
C ASP A 132 5.84 3.30 -1.35
N TYR A 133 5.53 3.01 -2.61
CA TYR A 133 4.62 3.81 -3.44
C TYR A 133 3.21 3.86 -2.85
N LEU A 134 2.60 2.71 -2.59
CA LEU A 134 1.24 2.60 -2.05
C LEU A 134 1.14 3.24 -0.68
N ASN A 135 2.17 3.09 0.16
CA ASN A 135 2.24 3.76 1.44
C ASN A 135 2.10 5.27 1.29
N ARG A 136 2.80 5.89 0.34
CA ARG A 136 2.73 7.35 0.13
C ARG A 136 1.40 7.76 -0.48
N PHE A 137 0.90 6.99 -1.44
CA PHE A 137 -0.37 7.25 -2.11
C PHE A 137 -1.56 7.22 -1.14
N ILE A 138 -1.66 6.21 -0.27
CA ILE A 138 -2.86 6.01 0.58
C ILE A 138 -2.77 6.67 1.96
N VAL A 139 -1.57 7.03 2.44
CA VAL A 139 -1.40 7.70 3.74
C VAL A 139 -2.17 9.02 3.82
N VAL A 140 -2.43 9.64 2.68
CA VAL A 140 -3.25 10.85 2.58
C VAL A 140 -4.75 10.56 2.80
N ALA A 141 -5.18 9.30 2.67
CA ALA A 141 -6.60 8.93 2.58
C ALA A 141 -7.18 8.17 3.79
N ALA A 142 -6.47 7.19 4.36
CA ALA A 142 -6.77 6.54 5.65
C ALA A 142 -5.87 5.30 5.82
N VAL A 143 -5.40 5.04 7.03
CA VAL A 143 -4.79 3.74 7.35
C VAL A 143 -5.58 3.14 8.49
N VAL A 144 -6.32 2.10 8.16
CA VAL A 144 -7.06 1.30 9.13
C VAL A 144 -6.34 -0.01 9.30
N VAL A 145 -5.92 -0.30 10.53
CA VAL A 145 -5.23 -1.54 10.88
C VAL A 145 -6.08 -2.74 10.47
N VAL A 146 -5.43 -3.72 9.87
CA VAL A 146 -5.95 -5.09 9.76
C VAL A 146 -5.08 -5.96 10.66
N VAL A 147 -5.65 -6.51 11.72
CA VAL A 147 -5.00 -7.56 12.51
C VAL A 147 -5.50 -8.89 11.98
N VAL A 148 -4.66 -9.61 11.25
CA VAL A 148 -4.90 -11.04 10.98
C VAL A 148 -4.31 -11.80 12.16
N VAL A 149 -5.15 -12.42 12.99
CA VAL A 149 -4.73 -13.37 14.03
C VAL A 149 -4.82 -14.79 13.46
#